data_AF-A0A1G2W3W3-F1
#
_entry.id   AF-A0A1G2W3W3-F1
#
_cell.length_a   1.000
_cell.length_b   1.000
_cell.length_c   1.000
_cell.angle_alpha   90.00
_cell.angle_beta   90.00
_cell.angle_gamma   90.00
#
_symmetry.space_group_name_H-M   'P 1'
#
loop_
_entity.id
_entity.type
_entity.pdbx_description
1 polymer ?
#
loop_
_entity_poly.entity_id
_entity_poly.type
_entity_poly.pdbx_seq_one_letter_code
_entity_poly.pdbx_strand_id
1 'polypeptide(L)'
;MTKHRIFIGLILLLASALGLLLLFGRSSVSARTETELRPMKTLVGALQLTDLSIWTEARYTRHPSQADRFTPFQDFPSALEHFPAGSIMAPPRKDNQRP
;
A
#
# COMPACT_ATOMS: atom_id res chain seq x y z
N MET A 1 -22.89 -25.44 27.03
CA MET A 1 -23.21 -24.92 25.68
C MET A 1 -23.35 -23.38 25.62
N THR A 2 -23.35 -22.65 26.74
CA THR A 2 -23.53 -21.18 26.72
C THR A 2 -22.26 -20.40 26.34
N LYS A 3 -21.07 -20.91 26.72
CA LYS A 3 -19.78 -20.24 26.48
C LYS A 3 -19.47 -20.00 25.00
N HIS A 4 -19.70 -21.00 24.14
CA HIS A 4 -19.46 -20.85 22.70
C HIS A 4 -20.44 -19.87 22.04
N ARG A 5 -21.69 -19.79 22.52
CA ARG A 5 -22.68 -18.82 22.03
C ARG A 5 -22.27 -17.39 22.35
N ILE A 6 -21.75 -17.16 23.56
CA ILE A 6 -21.19 -15.85 23.97
C ILE A 6 -19.98 -15.50 23.11
N PHE A 7 -19.06 -16.45 22.90
CA PHE A 7 -17.87 -16.25 22.08
C PHE A 7 -18.20 -15.90 20.63
N ILE A 8 -19.14 -16.63 20.01
CA ILE A 8 -19.61 -16.33 18.64
C ILE A 8 -20.28 -14.95 18.59
N GLY A 9 -21.11 -14.63 19.59
CA GLY A 9 -21.74 -13.31 19.69
C GLY A 9 -20.72 -12.17 19.76
N LEU A 10 -19.65 -12.35 20.54
CA LEU A 10 -18.55 -11.38 20.63
C LEU A 10 -17.81 -11.23 19.30
N ILE A 11 -17.51 -12.32 18.59
CA ILE A 11 -16.87 -12.26 17.27
C ILE A 11 -17.72 -11.48 16.28
N LEU A 12 -19.04 -11.76 16.23
CA LEU A 12 -19.94 -11.06 15.31
C LEU A 12 -20.04 -9.57 15.63
N LEU A 13 -20.05 -9.21 16.91
CA LEU A 13 -20.03 -7.83 17.37
C LEU A 13 -18.74 -7.11 16.94
N LEU A 14 -17.58 -7.75 17.13
CA LEU A 14 -16.29 -7.17 16.74
C LEU A 14 -16.17 -7.04 15.22
N ALA A 15 -16.63 -8.05 14.47
CA ALA A 15 -16.63 -8.02 13.01
C ALA A 15 -17.54 -6.92 12.46
N SER A 16 -18.73 -6.72 13.05
CA SER A 16 -19.64 -5.65 12.64
C SER A 16 -19.08 -4.27 13.00
N ALA A 17 -18.49 -4.11 14.19
CA ALA A 17 -17.81 -2.89 14.60
C ALA A 17 -16.65 -2.55 13.66
N LEU A 18 -15.82 -3.53 13.29
CA LEU A 18 -14.75 -3.36 12.32
C LEU A 18 -15.29 -2.97 10.94
N GLY A 19 -16.35 -3.65 10.47
CA GLY A 19 -17.00 -3.32 9.20
C GLY A 19 -17.50 -1.87 9.16
N LEU A 20 -18.16 -1.41 10.22
CA LEU A 20 -18.62 -0.02 10.36
C LEU A 20 -17.44 0.97 10.38
N LEU A 21 -16.37 0.65 11.12
CA LEU A 21 -15.17 1.49 11.17
C LEU A 21 -14.52 1.62 9.77
N LEU A 22 -14.45 0.53 9.00
CA LEU A 22 -13.92 0.56 7.65
C LEU A 22 -14.79 1.38 6.70
N LEU A 23 -16.12 1.27 6.79
CA LEU A 23 -17.04 2.08 5.97
C LEU A 23 -16.89 3.57 6.29
N PHE A 24 -16.87 3.92 7.58
CA PHE A 24 -16.68 5.29 8.04
C PHE A 24 -15.29 5.85 7.67
N GLY A 25 -14.26 5.02 7.80
CA GLY A 25 -12.91 5.34 7.37
C GLY A 25 -12.85 5.64 5.87
N ARG A 26 -13.49 4.81 5.04
CA ARG A 26 -13.55 5.02 3.58
C ARG A 26 -14.28 6.30 3.21
N SER A 27 -15.43 6.60 3.81
CA SER A 27 -16.17 7.84 3.52
C SER A 27 -15.38 9.08 3.96
N SER A 28 -14.75 9.02 5.13
CA SER A 28 -13.96 10.12 5.68
C SER A 28 -12.68 10.37 4.87
N VAL A 29 -12.00 9.31 4.43
CA VAL A 29 -10.83 9.42 3.54
C VAL A 29 -11.27 9.97 2.21
N SER A 30 -12.32 9.43 1.57
CA SER A 30 -12.78 9.92 0.25
C SER A 30 -13.09 11.42 0.25
N ALA A 31 -13.78 11.93 1.27
CA ALA A 31 -14.11 13.35 1.39
C ALA A 31 -12.87 14.25 1.55
N ARG A 32 -11.87 13.79 2.32
CA ARG A 32 -10.59 14.50 2.48
C ARG A 32 -9.73 14.41 1.22
N THR A 33 -9.71 13.23 0.61
CA THR A 33 -8.94 12.91 -0.59
C THR A 33 -9.32 13.82 -1.75
N GLU A 34 -10.60 14.06 -2.02
CA GLU A 34 -10.98 14.94 -3.14
C GLU A 34 -10.56 16.40 -2.91
N THR A 35 -10.74 16.90 -1.69
CA THR A 35 -10.41 18.29 -1.34
C THR A 35 -8.90 18.54 -1.33
N GLU A 36 -8.12 17.63 -0.75
CA GLU A 36 -6.68 17.80 -0.51
C GLU A 36 -5.82 17.28 -1.67
N LEU A 37 -6.22 16.20 -2.37
CA LEU A 37 -5.36 15.62 -3.41
C LEU A 37 -5.25 16.50 -4.64
N ARG A 38 -6.29 17.26 -5.00
CA ARG A 38 -6.29 18.02 -6.25
C ARG A 38 -5.25 19.16 -6.22
N PRO A 39 -5.19 20.02 -5.18
CA PRO A 39 -4.12 21.01 -5.04
C PRO A 39 -2.73 20.34 -4.94
N MET A 40 -2.64 19.24 -4.21
CA MET A 40 -1.37 18.54 -3.97
C MET A 40 -0.80 17.93 -5.25
N LYS A 41 -1.65 17.35 -6.12
CA LYS A 41 -1.25 16.86 -7.46
C LYS A 41 -0.73 17.99 -8.35
N THR A 42 -1.39 19.14 -8.34
CA THR A 42 -0.94 20.33 -9.09
C THR A 42 0.43 20.80 -8.60
N LEU A 43 0.63 20.87 -7.28
CA LEU A 43 1.90 21.27 -6.67
C LEU A 43 3.03 20.27 -7.00
N VAL A 44 2.77 18.97 -6.89
CA VAL A 44 3.72 17.91 -7.27
C VAL A 44 4.14 18.03 -8.73
N GLY A 45 3.18 18.26 -9.64
CA GLY A 45 3.47 18.46 -11.06
C GLY A 45 4.29 19.72 -11.34
N ALA A 46 3.97 20.83 -10.67
CA ALA A 46 4.69 22.10 -10.82
C ALA A 46 6.14 22.03 -10.31
N LEU A 47 6.37 21.30 -9.21
CA LEU A 47 7.69 21.13 -8.61
C LEU A 47 8.50 19.98 -9.23
N GLN A 48 7.91 19.23 -10.18
CA GLN A 48 8.50 18.01 -10.72
C GLN A 48 8.97 17.04 -9.63
N LEU A 49 8.22 16.97 -8.52
CA LEU A 49 8.52 16.06 -7.43
C LEU A 49 8.42 14.62 -7.94
N THR A 50 9.47 13.83 -7.68
CA THR A 50 9.47 12.40 -7.96
C THR A 50 8.48 11.68 -7.05
N ASP A 51 8.16 10.42 -7.37
CA ASP A 51 7.24 9.62 -6.57
C ASP A 51 7.57 9.67 -5.08
N LEU A 52 6.51 9.62 -4.26
CA LEU A 52 6.63 9.52 -2.82
C LEU A 52 7.50 8.32 -2.44
N SER A 53 8.50 8.57 -1.59
CA SER A 53 9.25 7.51 -0.93
C SER A 53 8.38 6.83 0.11
N ILE A 54 7.74 5.75 -0.32
CA ILE A 54 6.88 4.92 0.52
C ILE A 54 7.74 4.26 1.61
N TRP A 55 9.00 3.95 1.30
CA TRP A 55 9.95 3.39 2.27
C TRP A 55 11.39 3.77 1.98
N THR A 56 12.19 3.94 3.03
CA THR A 56 13.61 4.33 2.93
C THR A 56 14.58 3.14 2.86
N GLU A 57 14.14 1.91 3.14
CA GLU A 57 15.05 0.77 3.27
C GLU A 57 15.41 0.14 1.90
N ALA A 58 14.45 -0.43 1.17
CA ALA A 58 14.69 -1.05 -0.13
C ALA A 58 14.76 0.04 -1.22
N ARG A 59 15.83 0.02 -2.02
CA ARG A 59 16.08 1.06 -3.05
C ARG A 59 14.93 1.17 -4.05
N TYR A 60 14.36 0.04 -4.45
CA TYR A 60 13.24 -0.01 -5.40
C TYR A 60 11.90 0.42 -4.79
N THR A 61 11.80 0.61 -3.47
CA THR A 61 10.57 1.09 -2.80
C THR A 61 10.56 2.59 -2.51
N ARG A 62 11.67 3.30 -2.78
CA ARG A 62 11.82 4.75 -2.56
C ARG A 62 11.22 5.61 -3.66
N HIS A 63 11.28 5.17 -4.91
CA HIS A 63 10.66 5.92 -6.02
C HIS A 63 10.10 4.90 -7.00
N PRO A 64 8.91 4.34 -6.76
CA PRO A 64 8.38 3.26 -7.57
C PRO A 64 8.38 3.54 -9.09
N SER A 65 8.12 4.78 -9.53
CA SER A 65 8.20 5.17 -10.94
C SER A 65 9.62 5.25 -11.50
N GLN A 66 10.63 5.43 -10.65
CA GLN A 66 12.04 5.54 -11.02
C GLN A 66 12.88 4.33 -10.58
N ALA A 67 12.26 3.37 -9.91
CA ALA A 67 12.90 2.16 -9.46
C ALA A 67 13.27 1.31 -10.68
N ASP A 68 14.55 0.95 -10.76
CA ASP A 68 14.99 -0.02 -11.74
C ASP A 68 14.36 -1.39 -11.43
N ARG A 69 13.71 -1.98 -12.45
CA ARG A 69 13.02 -3.27 -12.37
C ARG A 69 13.97 -4.43 -12.11
N PHE A 70 15.26 -4.25 -12.35
CA PHE A 70 16.31 -5.23 -12.07
C PHE A 70 16.94 -5.05 -10.70
N THR A 71 16.53 -4.05 -9.90
CA THR A 71 17.07 -3.81 -8.56
C THR A 71 16.69 -4.85 -7.50
N PRO A 72 15.49 -5.46 -7.50
CA PRO A 72 15.19 -6.52 -6.55
C PRO A 72 16.18 -7.69 -6.68
N PHE A 73 16.72 -8.16 -5.55
CA PHE A 73 17.58 -9.34 -5.47
C PHE A 73 18.94 -9.23 -6.22
N GLN A 74 19.53 -8.03 -6.29
CA GLN A 74 20.85 -7.79 -6.91
C GLN A 74 22.06 -8.36 -6.13
N ASP A 75 21.86 -9.05 -5.02
CA ASP A 75 22.96 -9.58 -4.20
C ASP A 75 23.63 -10.81 -4.85
N PHE A 76 23.01 -11.99 -4.75
CA PHE A 76 23.51 -13.24 -5.35
C PHE A 76 22.34 -14.18 -5.67
N PRO A 77 22.51 -15.16 -6.57
CA PRO A 77 21.46 -16.14 -6.86
C PRO A 77 20.96 -16.80 -5.57
N SER A 78 19.65 -16.81 -5.35
CA SER A 78 18.96 -17.32 -4.14
C SER A 78 19.15 -16.53 -2.84
N ALA A 79 19.70 -15.31 -2.88
CA ALA A 79 19.71 -14.41 -1.73
C ALA A 79 18.28 -14.05 -1.28
N LEU A 80 18.06 -14.06 0.04
CA LEU A 80 16.82 -13.56 0.63
C LEU A 80 16.91 -12.05 0.79
N GLU A 81 15.84 -11.33 0.42
CA GLU A 81 15.73 -9.90 0.65
C GLU A 81 15.76 -9.60 2.16
N HIS A 82 16.62 -8.68 2.58
CA HIS A 82 16.81 -8.30 3.98
C HIS A 82 15.88 -7.18 4.42
N PHE A 83 15.31 -6.46 3.46
CA PHE A 83 14.43 -5.32 3.71
C PHE A 83 12.95 -5.72 3.68
N PRO A 84 12.22 -5.68 4.82
CA PRO A 84 10.77 -5.90 4.86
C PRO A 84 9.97 -5.15 3.80
N ALA A 85 10.35 -3.91 3.47
CA ALA A 85 9.70 -3.12 2.42
C ALA A 85 9.63 -3.82 1.05
N GLY A 86 10.57 -4.72 0.76
CA GLY A 86 10.56 -5.51 -0.48
C GLY A 86 9.29 -6.32 -0.70
N SER A 87 8.58 -6.67 0.38
CA SER A 87 7.30 -7.41 0.33
C SER A 87 6.09 -6.57 -0.08
N ILE A 88 6.20 -5.23 -0.04
CA ILE A 88 5.08 -4.30 -0.25
C ILE A 88 4.88 -4.00 -1.73
N MET A 89 5.95 -4.06 -2.53
CA MET A 89 5.87 -3.76 -3.95
C MET A 89 5.53 -5.03 -4.74
N ALA A 90 4.36 -5.02 -5.39
CA ALA A 90 4.00 -6.09 -6.30
C ALA A 90 4.97 -6.13 -7.50
N PRO A 91 5.28 -7.33 -8.03
CA PRO A 91 6.09 -7.44 -9.23
C PRO A 91 5.45 -6.62 -10.37
N PRO A 92 6.26 -6.01 -11.25
CA PRO A 92 5.72 -5.23 -12.36
C PRO A 92 4.77 -6.10 -13.19
N ARG A 93 3.57 -5.58 -13.45
CA ARG A 93 2.59 -6.26 -14.29
C ARG A 93 3.23 -6.54 -15.65
N LYS A 94 3.26 -7.81 -16.07
CA LYS A 94 3.73 -8.22 -17.40
C LYS A 94 2.77 -7.59 -18.40
N ASP A 95 3.19 -6.49 -19.00
CA ASP A 95 2.44 -5.79 -20.02
C ASP A 95 2.68 -6.53 -21.34
N ASN A 96 1.69 -7.32 -21.78
CA ASN A 96 1.75 -8.02 -23.07
C ASN A 96 1.61 -7.06 -24.28
N GLN A 97 1.62 -5.73 -24.08
CA GLN A 97 1.42 -4.73 -25.12
C GLN A 97 2.63 -3.83 -25.40
N ARG A 98 3.86 -4.28 -25.09
CA ARG A 98 5.06 -3.62 -25.62
C ARG A 98 5.68 -4.50 -26.71
N PRO A 99 6.02 -3.92 -27.89
CA PRO A 99 6.61 -4.66 -28.99
C PRO A 99 7.96 -5.29 -28.62
#